data_AF-A0A1Q3Z2D6-F1
#
_entry.id   AF-A0A1Q3Z2D6-F1
#
_cell.length_a   1.000
_cell.length_b   1.000
_cell.length_c   1.000
_cell.angle_alpha   90.00
_cell.angle_beta   90.00
_cell.angle_gamma   90.00
#
_symmetry.space_group_name_H-M   'P 1'
#
loop_
_entity.id
_entity.type
_entity.pdbx_description
1 polymer ?
#
loop_
_entity_poly.entity_id
_entity_poly.type
_entity_poly.pdbx_seq_one_letter_code
_entity_poly.pdbx_strand_id
1 'polypeptide(L)'
;MAMIWRTLIVILGATVATTPAWAQDVSSASASSLSPEAPSSEPSPLPAAGLSDAELERAVRAAYTGAAAYALAHGNYFARDGVFPPLRDAIAAELAAEGFSTVAVPEQAAADLAAARVCLAAPATELRIAPNLFGDGVTLVAVTDARYFAYVYDPHAADDIKVIAAADCTAR
;
A
#
# COMPACT_ATOMS: atom_id res chain seq x y z
N MET A 1 -7.96 -8.08 -50.21
CA MET A 1 -9.35 -7.69 -49.85
C MET A 1 -9.26 -6.54 -48.88
N ALA A 2 -9.67 -5.35 -49.31
CA ALA A 2 -9.72 -4.15 -48.49
C ALA A 2 -11.09 -4.07 -47.80
N MET A 3 -11.12 -3.77 -46.50
CA MET A 3 -12.28 -3.14 -45.86
C MET A 3 -11.79 -2.04 -44.94
N ILE A 4 -11.91 -0.83 -45.49
CA ILE A 4 -11.89 0.46 -44.81
C ILE A 4 -13.25 0.64 -44.15
N TRP A 5 -13.32 1.09 -42.89
CA TRP A 5 -14.41 1.92 -42.35
C TRP A 5 -13.85 2.71 -41.16
N ARG A 6 -13.55 4.00 -41.35
CA ARG A 6 -14.44 5.18 -41.23
C ARG A 6 -14.44 5.77 -39.81
N THR A 7 -13.58 6.76 -39.68
CA THR A 7 -13.44 7.80 -38.65
C THR A 7 -14.75 8.52 -38.36
N LEU A 8 -14.97 8.90 -37.09
CA LEU A 8 -15.78 10.07 -36.76
C LEU A 8 -15.19 10.79 -35.54
N ILE A 9 -14.80 12.04 -35.77
CA ILE A 9 -14.25 13.01 -34.83
C ILE A 9 -15.44 13.81 -34.27
N VAL A 10 -15.45 14.08 -32.97
CA VAL A 10 -16.15 15.24 -32.39
C VAL A 10 -15.19 15.98 -31.47
N ILE A 11 -14.87 17.20 -31.88
CA ILE A 11 -14.18 18.24 -31.11
C ILE A 11 -15.27 19.25 -30.71
N LEU A 12 -15.29 19.67 -29.43
CA LEU A 12 -15.71 20.97 -28.88
C LEU A 12 -15.72 20.78 -27.35
N GLY A 13 -15.06 21.55 -26.49
CA GLY A 13 -14.60 22.93 -26.55
C GLY A 13 -15.17 23.65 -25.32
N ALA A 14 -14.33 24.06 -24.37
CA ALA A 14 -14.67 25.10 -23.40
C ALA A 14 -13.41 25.63 -22.71
N THR A 15 -12.98 26.78 -23.21
CA THR A 15 -12.05 27.74 -22.64
C THR A 15 -12.46 28.21 -21.24
N VAL A 16 -11.51 28.33 -20.32
CA VAL A 16 -11.56 29.39 -19.29
C VAL A 16 -10.25 30.14 -19.32
N ALA A 17 -10.39 31.46 -19.46
CA ALA A 17 -9.35 32.42 -19.70
C ALA A 17 -8.84 33.06 -18.39
N THR A 18 -7.69 33.71 -18.55
CA THR A 18 -7.20 34.92 -17.85
C THR A 18 -6.66 34.82 -16.41
N THR A 19 -5.39 35.21 -16.32
CA THR A 19 -4.57 35.58 -15.16
C THR A 19 -5.04 36.89 -14.52
N PRO A 20 -4.48 37.27 -13.35
CA PRO A 20 -3.42 38.28 -13.43
C PRO A 20 -2.19 37.96 -12.58
N ALA A 21 -1.04 38.31 -13.16
CA ALA A 21 0.22 38.51 -12.45
C ALA A 21 0.12 39.76 -11.58
N TRP A 22 0.44 39.66 -10.30
CA TRP A 22 0.71 40.81 -9.44
C TRP A 22 2.20 40.88 -9.18
N ALA A 23 2.85 41.82 -9.87
CA ALA A 23 4.11 42.40 -9.43
C ALA A 23 3.79 43.38 -8.29
N GLN A 24 4.54 43.29 -7.19
CA GLN A 24 4.66 44.37 -6.23
C GLN A 24 6.13 44.53 -5.85
N ASP A 25 6.79 45.46 -6.53
CA ASP A 25 7.96 46.15 -6.01
C ASP A 25 7.52 47.10 -4.90
N VAL A 26 8.06 46.93 -3.69
CA VAL A 26 8.13 48.00 -2.70
C VAL A 26 9.51 47.96 -2.04
N SER A 27 10.24 49.06 -2.20
CA SER A 27 11.53 49.31 -1.54
C SER A 27 11.34 49.87 -0.12
N SER A 28 12.22 49.41 0.76
CA SER A 28 12.84 50.08 1.92
C SER A 28 11.97 50.78 2.99
N ALA A 29 12.01 50.22 4.20
CA ALA A 29 12.03 51.00 5.45
C ALA A 29 12.95 50.32 6.48
N SER A 30 13.72 51.17 7.17
CA SER A 30 14.89 50.86 7.99
C SER A 30 14.62 50.19 9.34
N ALA A 31 15.59 49.36 9.73
CA ALA A 31 16.16 49.13 11.06
C ALA A 31 15.24 49.04 12.30
N SER A 32 15.20 47.84 12.87
CA SER A 32 15.30 47.64 14.33
C SER A 32 16.12 46.39 14.59
N SER A 33 17.23 46.56 15.31
CA SER A 33 18.03 45.46 15.85
C SER A 33 17.15 44.57 16.72
N LEU A 34 16.85 43.39 16.21
CA LEU A 34 16.58 42.22 17.03
C LEU A 34 17.61 41.19 16.56
N SER A 35 18.45 40.73 17.49
CA SER A 35 19.34 39.60 17.24
C SER A 35 18.54 38.51 16.54
N PRO A 36 19.03 37.93 15.43
CA PRO A 36 18.45 36.71 14.93
C PRO A 36 18.79 35.64 15.96
N GLU A 37 17.90 35.45 16.93
CA GLU A 37 17.79 34.16 17.59
C GLU A 37 17.48 33.20 16.44
N ALA A 38 18.49 32.40 16.08
CA ALA A 38 18.34 31.42 15.02
C ALA A 38 17.05 30.66 15.30
N PRO A 39 16.16 30.45 14.30
CA PRO A 39 15.05 29.55 14.50
C PRO A 39 15.65 28.25 15.01
N SER A 40 15.31 27.88 16.24
CA SER A 40 15.67 26.57 16.77
C SER A 40 15.16 25.60 15.74
N SER A 41 16.08 24.94 15.05
CA SER A 41 15.79 23.86 14.14
C SER A 41 15.17 22.76 15.00
N GLU A 42 13.86 22.83 15.22
CA GLU A 42 13.08 21.64 15.51
C GLU A 42 13.47 20.65 14.43
N PRO A 43 13.97 19.45 14.79
CA PRO A 43 14.22 18.44 13.79
C PRO A 43 12.91 18.23 13.04
N SER A 44 12.90 18.53 11.74
CA SER A 44 11.79 18.14 10.87
C SER A 44 11.45 16.69 11.23
N PRO A 45 10.18 16.35 11.53
CA PRO A 45 9.82 14.98 11.78
C PRO A 45 10.30 14.21 10.55
N LEU A 46 11.19 13.24 10.80
CA LEU A 46 11.56 12.26 9.78
C LEU A 46 10.26 11.80 9.12
N PRO A 47 10.22 11.63 7.78
CA PRO A 47 9.02 11.12 7.12
C PRO A 47 8.55 9.88 7.90
N ALA A 48 7.27 9.86 8.27
CA ALA A 48 6.68 8.77 9.04
C ALA A 48 7.08 7.46 8.34
N ALA A 49 7.95 6.69 8.98
CA ALA A 49 8.50 5.50 8.36
C ALA A 49 7.46 4.39 8.48
N GLY A 50 6.66 4.25 7.44
CA GLY A 50 5.54 3.32 7.34
C GLY A 50 4.53 3.83 6.32
N LEU A 51 3.87 2.93 5.61
CA LEU A 51 2.81 3.29 4.66
C LEU A 51 1.63 3.96 5.39
N SER A 52 1.00 4.94 4.75
CA SER A 52 -0.28 5.50 5.20
C SER A 52 -1.40 4.46 5.12
N ASP A 53 -2.52 4.68 5.81
CA ASP A 53 -3.69 3.77 5.79
C ASP A 53 -4.16 3.42 4.36
N ALA A 54 -4.20 4.41 3.46
CA ALA A 54 -4.58 4.20 2.06
C ALA A 54 -3.51 3.43 1.27
N GLU A 55 -2.23 3.59 1.62
CA GLU A 55 -1.14 2.81 1.04
C GLU A 55 -1.11 1.38 1.57
N LEU A 56 -1.44 1.16 2.84
CA LEU A 56 -1.62 -0.19 3.40
C LEU A 56 -2.72 -0.94 2.68
N GLU A 57 -3.86 -0.30 2.41
CA GLU A 57 -4.92 -0.91 1.60
C GLU A 57 -4.41 -1.27 0.20
N ARG A 58 -3.75 -0.34 -0.49
CA ARG A 58 -3.22 -0.58 -1.85
C ARG A 58 -2.19 -1.70 -1.87
N ALA A 59 -1.30 -1.77 -0.88
CA ALA A 59 -0.31 -2.84 -0.75
C ALA A 59 -0.97 -4.20 -0.52
N VAL A 60 -1.97 -4.30 0.35
CA VAL A 60 -2.71 -5.57 0.57
C VAL A 60 -3.51 -5.98 -0.67
N ARG A 61 -4.08 -5.01 -1.40
CA ARG A 61 -4.76 -5.28 -2.67
C ARG A 61 -3.80 -5.82 -3.73
N ALA A 62 -2.64 -5.20 -3.90
CA ALA A 62 -1.58 -5.69 -4.79
C ALA A 62 -1.13 -7.10 -4.37
N ALA A 63 -0.88 -7.32 -3.08
CA ALA A 63 -0.56 -8.64 -2.56
C ALA A 63 -1.64 -9.69 -2.89
N TYR A 64 -2.92 -9.34 -2.76
CA TYR A 64 -4.01 -10.23 -3.11
C TYR A 64 -4.05 -10.54 -4.61
N THR A 65 -3.77 -9.56 -5.49
CA THR A 65 -3.65 -9.80 -6.94
C THR A 65 -2.60 -10.88 -7.23
N GLY A 66 -1.40 -10.76 -6.65
CA GLY A 66 -0.33 -11.74 -6.82
C GLY A 66 -0.69 -13.11 -6.24
N ALA A 67 -1.29 -13.12 -5.04
CA ALA A 67 -1.76 -14.34 -4.39
C ALA A 67 -2.86 -15.06 -5.21
N ALA A 68 -3.82 -14.32 -5.74
CA ALA A 68 -4.93 -14.87 -6.53
C ALA A 68 -4.45 -15.40 -7.88
N ALA A 69 -3.54 -14.69 -8.55
CA ALA A 69 -2.90 -15.18 -9.78
C ALA A 69 -2.12 -16.48 -9.52
N TYR A 70 -1.38 -16.55 -8.41
CA TYR A 70 -0.72 -17.78 -7.97
C TYR A 70 -1.75 -18.90 -7.76
N ALA A 71 -2.78 -18.67 -6.95
CA ALA A 71 -3.79 -19.69 -6.65
C ALA A 71 -4.48 -20.22 -7.91
N LEU A 72 -4.85 -19.33 -8.84
CA LEU A 72 -5.47 -19.70 -10.12
C LEU A 72 -4.58 -20.65 -10.93
N ALA A 73 -3.26 -20.44 -10.92
CA ALA A 73 -2.30 -21.32 -11.59
C ALA A 73 -2.06 -22.66 -10.86
N HIS A 74 -2.47 -22.77 -9.59
CA HIS A 74 -2.19 -23.91 -8.72
C HIS A 74 -3.47 -24.61 -8.20
N GLY A 75 -4.54 -24.58 -8.99
CA GLY A 75 -5.78 -25.30 -8.68
C GLY A 75 -6.59 -24.66 -7.55
N ASN A 76 -6.52 -23.33 -7.43
CA ASN A 76 -7.15 -22.50 -6.40
C ASN A 76 -6.58 -22.68 -4.98
N TYR A 77 -5.35 -23.18 -4.85
CA TYR A 77 -4.64 -23.24 -3.58
C TYR A 77 -3.62 -22.11 -3.47
N PHE A 78 -3.65 -21.39 -2.35
CA PHE A 78 -2.63 -20.41 -1.97
C PHE A 78 -1.39 -21.10 -1.41
N ALA A 79 -1.55 -22.19 -0.68
CA ALA A 79 -0.45 -23.02 -0.20
C ALA A 79 -0.88 -24.49 -0.19
N ARG A 80 0.01 -25.41 -0.52
CA ARG A 80 -0.30 -26.85 -0.50
C ARG A 80 0.88 -27.64 0.03
N ASP A 81 0.61 -28.67 0.83
CA ASP A 81 1.63 -29.57 1.36
C ASP A 81 2.76 -28.84 2.14
N GLY A 82 2.44 -27.69 2.75
CA GLY A 82 3.40 -26.85 3.48
C GLY A 82 4.33 -26.02 2.59
N VAL A 83 4.13 -26.01 1.27
CA VAL A 83 4.90 -25.20 0.32
C VAL A 83 4.40 -23.76 0.34
N PHE A 84 5.26 -22.84 0.78
CA PHE A 84 4.98 -21.42 0.96
C PHE A 84 5.82 -20.46 0.09
N PRO A 85 7.13 -20.71 -0.16
CA PRO A 85 7.97 -19.75 -0.89
C PRO A 85 7.43 -19.29 -2.25
N PRO A 86 6.85 -20.18 -3.10
CA PRO A 86 6.30 -19.74 -4.38
C PRO A 86 5.15 -18.73 -4.27
N LEU A 87 4.26 -18.87 -3.27
CA LEU A 87 3.20 -17.90 -3.00
C LEU A 87 3.81 -16.55 -2.59
N ARG A 88 4.78 -16.59 -1.66
CA ARG A 88 5.48 -15.39 -1.18
C ARG A 88 6.16 -14.65 -2.32
N ASP A 89 6.85 -15.37 -3.19
CA ASP A 89 7.58 -14.78 -4.32
C ASP A 89 6.61 -14.15 -5.34
N ALA A 90 5.47 -14.77 -5.60
CA ALA A 90 4.42 -14.19 -6.45
C ALA A 90 3.86 -12.88 -5.85
N ILE A 91 3.62 -12.87 -4.54
CA ILE A 91 3.17 -11.67 -3.81
C ILE A 91 4.23 -10.56 -3.84
N ALA A 92 5.49 -10.90 -3.58
CA ALA A 92 6.60 -9.94 -3.59
C ALA A 92 6.82 -9.34 -4.99
N ALA A 93 6.68 -10.15 -6.04
CA ALA A 93 6.77 -9.68 -7.42
C ALA A 93 5.65 -8.68 -7.75
N GLU A 94 4.42 -8.96 -7.34
CA GLU A 94 3.28 -8.07 -7.58
C GLU A 94 3.41 -6.77 -6.77
N LEU A 95 3.83 -6.84 -5.50
CA LEU A 95 4.13 -5.65 -4.70
C LEU A 95 5.18 -4.77 -5.37
N ALA A 96 6.26 -5.35 -5.90
CA ALA A 96 7.27 -4.60 -6.61
C ALA A 96 6.74 -3.95 -7.90
N ALA A 97 5.89 -4.67 -8.65
CA ALA A 97 5.26 -4.16 -9.87
C ALA A 97 4.35 -2.94 -9.59
N GLU A 98 3.65 -2.94 -8.45
CA GLU A 98 2.75 -1.87 -8.01
C GLU A 98 3.46 -0.74 -7.23
N GLY A 99 4.79 -0.78 -7.14
CA GLY A 99 5.59 0.28 -6.51
C GLY A 99 5.79 0.15 -4.99
N PHE A 100 5.47 -1.00 -4.40
CA PHE A 100 5.62 -1.32 -2.99
C PHE A 100 6.89 -2.15 -2.69
N SER A 101 7.98 -1.90 -3.41
CA SER A 101 9.25 -2.65 -3.27
C SER A 101 9.93 -2.51 -1.90
N THR A 102 9.51 -1.54 -1.08
CA THR A 102 9.98 -1.32 0.30
C THR A 102 9.21 -2.16 1.33
N VAL A 103 8.09 -2.77 0.95
CA VAL A 103 7.31 -3.63 1.83
C VAL A 103 8.01 -4.98 1.95
N ALA A 104 8.47 -5.31 3.14
CA ALA A 104 9.12 -6.59 3.40
C ALA A 104 8.06 -7.71 3.44
N VAL A 105 8.36 -8.85 2.83
CA VAL A 105 7.51 -10.06 2.92
C VAL A 105 8.32 -11.14 3.65
N PRO A 106 7.98 -11.48 4.90
CA PRO A 106 8.75 -12.44 5.68
C PRO A 106 8.85 -13.82 5.01
N GLU A 107 9.97 -14.49 5.26
CA GLU A 107 10.25 -15.82 4.71
C GLU A 107 9.28 -16.90 5.21
N GLN A 108 8.72 -16.70 6.41
CA GLN A 108 7.80 -17.61 7.06
C GLN A 108 6.37 -17.05 7.05
N ALA A 109 5.40 -17.94 6.86
CA ALA A 109 4.00 -17.60 7.06
C ALA A 109 3.74 -17.26 8.54
N ALA A 110 2.87 -16.29 8.78
CA ALA A 110 2.30 -16.08 10.09
C ALA A 110 1.37 -17.25 10.45
N ALA A 111 1.26 -17.56 11.75
CA ALA A 111 0.41 -18.65 12.21
C ALA A 111 -1.08 -18.38 11.98
N ASP A 112 -1.50 -17.13 12.18
CA ASP A 112 -2.89 -16.67 12.05
C ASP A 112 -2.96 -15.14 11.96
N LEU A 113 -4.19 -14.61 11.87
CA LEU A 113 -4.46 -13.17 11.88
C LEU A 113 -3.94 -12.47 13.15
N ALA A 114 -3.99 -13.12 14.32
CA ALA A 114 -3.58 -12.50 15.58
C ALA A 114 -2.06 -12.31 15.64
N ALA A 115 -1.29 -13.29 15.17
CA ALA A 115 0.15 -13.18 15.00
C ALA A 115 0.52 -12.15 13.91
N ALA A 116 -0.25 -12.09 12.82
CA ALA A 116 0.03 -11.20 11.70
C ALA A 116 -0.15 -9.70 12.05
N ARG A 117 -1.03 -9.35 13.00
CA ARG A 117 -1.33 -7.93 13.35
C ARG A 117 -0.48 -7.33 14.48
N VAL A 118 0.58 -8.02 14.93
CA VAL A 118 1.49 -7.50 15.97
C VAL A 118 2.34 -6.36 15.42
N CYS A 119 2.44 -5.24 16.13
CA CYS A 119 3.21 -4.07 15.68
C CYS A 119 4.69 -4.40 15.41
N LEU A 120 5.27 -3.70 14.42
CA LEU A 120 6.71 -3.69 14.24
C LEU A 120 7.38 -2.95 15.40
N ALA A 121 8.59 -3.39 15.76
CA ALA A 121 9.38 -2.74 16.81
C ALA A 121 10.04 -1.44 16.34
N ALA A 122 10.11 -1.22 15.03
CA ALA A 122 10.72 -0.07 14.41
C ALA A 122 9.89 0.42 13.21
N PRO A 123 9.96 1.70 12.86
CA PRO A 123 9.24 2.28 11.73
C PRO A 123 9.59 1.59 10.40
N ALA A 124 8.65 0.83 9.84
CA ALA A 124 8.79 0.06 8.60
C ALA A 124 7.40 -0.44 8.13
N THR A 125 7.36 -1.27 7.09
CA THR A 125 6.14 -1.98 6.67
C THR A 125 6.48 -3.42 6.29
N GLU A 126 5.74 -4.36 6.88
CA GLU A 126 5.78 -5.79 6.52
C GLU A 126 4.42 -6.21 5.97
N LEU A 127 4.41 -7.06 4.94
CA LEU A 127 3.26 -7.84 4.55
C LEU A 127 3.39 -9.27 5.07
N ARG A 128 2.55 -9.63 6.04
CA ARG A 128 2.49 -10.96 6.63
C ARG A 128 1.38 -11.78 6.00
N ILE A 129 1.69 -13.03 5.68
CA ILE A 129 0.81 -13.96 4.97
C ILE A 129 0.51 -15.13 5.89
N ALA A 130 -0.76 -15.48 6.07
CA ALA A 130 -1.19 -16.65 6.81
C ALA A 130 -2.19 -17.45 5.96
N PRO A 131 -1.75 -18.52 5.26
CA PRO A 131 -2.66 -19.47 4.63
C PRO A 131 -3.55 -20.16 5.68
N ASN A 132 -4.79 -20.50 5.31
CA ASN A 132 -5.64 -21.30 6.20
C ASN A 132 -5.14 -22.76 6.28
N LEU A 133 -5.76 -23.57 7.15
CA LEU A 133 -5.40 -24.97 7.34
C LEU A 133 -5.53 -25.83 6.07
N PHE A 134 -6.50 -25.48 5.20
CA PHE A 134 -6.81 -26.22 3.98
C PHE A 134 -5.97 -25.80 2.78
N GLY A 135 -5.29 -24.65 2.89
CA GLY A 135 -4.46 -24.09 1.84
C GLY A 135 -5.19 -23.32 0.74
N ASP A 136 -6.52 -23.28 0.78
CA ASP A 136 -7.40 -22.62 -0.20
C ASP A 136 -7.94 -21.25 0.29
N GLY A 137 -7.55 -20.85 1.49
CA GLY A 137 -7.77 -19.52 2.05
C GLY A 137 -6.44 -18.82 2.39
N VAL A 138 -6.47 -17.49 2.42
CA VAL A 138 -5.31 -16.67 2.76
C VAL A 138 -5.73 -15.44 3.56
N THR A 139 -4.96 -15.15 4.61
CA THR A 139 -4.97 -13.87 5.31
C THR A 139 -3.72 -13.08 4.92
N LEU A 140 -3.92 -11.85 4.48
CA LEU A 140 -2.86 -10.91 4.11
C LEU A 140 -2.96 -9.69 5.02
N VAL A 141 -1.87 -9.34 5.69
CA VAL A 141 -1.82 -8.22 6.63
C VAL A 141 -0.63 -7.34 6.32
N ALA A 142 -0.86 -6.10 5.90
CA ALA A 142 0.18 -5.09 5.91
C ALA A 142 0.21 -4.44 7.29
N VAL A 143 1.38 -4.41 7.92
CA VAL A 143 1.57 -3.92 9.29
C VAL A 143 2.76 -2.97 9.36
N THR A 144 2.60 -1.90 10.13
CA THR A 144 3.65 -0.95 10.49
C THR A 144 3.98 -1.05 11.97
N ASP A 145 4.75 -0.10 12.50
CA ASP A 145 4.96 0.09 13.93
C ASP A 145 3.72 0.55 14.70
N ALA A 146 2.69 1.04 14.01
CA ALA A 146 1.48 1.61 14.65
C ALA A 146 0.15 1.09 14.08
N ARG A 147 0.10 0.72 12.80
CA ARG A 147 -1.15 0.46 12.07
C ARG A 147 -1.08 -0.88 11.35
N TYR A 148 -2.24 -1.47 11.11
CA TYR A 148 -2.35 -2.60 10.19
C TYR A 148 -3.61 -2.48 9.33
N PHE A 149 -3.58 -3.11 8.16
CA PHE A 149 -4.73 -3.34 7.28
C PHE A 149 -4.73 -4.80 6.84
N ALA A 150 -5.89 -5.43 6.70
CA ALA A 150 -5.94 -6.85 6.36
C ALA A 150 -7.07 -7.26 5.41
N TYR A 151 -6.76 -8.23 4.54
CA TYR A 151 -7.72 -9.04 3.80
C TYR A 151 -7.71 -10.46 4.37
N VAL A 152 -8.90 -11.00 4.60
CA VAL A 152 -9.09 -12.39 5.07
C VAL A 152 -10.03 -13.07 4.08
N TYR A 153 -9.50 -14.06 3.37
CA TYR A 153 -10.27 -14.93 2.50
C TYR A 153 -10.22 -16.36 3.06
N ASP A 154 -11.38 -16.91 3.38
CA ASP A 154 -11.53 -18.30 3.83
C ASP A 154 -12.85 -18.87 3.27
N PRO A 155 -12.79 -19.67 2.18
CA PRO A 155 -13.98 -20.18 1.51
C PRO A 155 -14.81 -21.12 2.39
N HIS A 156 -14.25 -21.58 3.51
CA HIS A 156 -14.98 -22.39 4.49
C HIS A 156 -15.80 -21.57 5.48
N ALA A 157 -15.52 -20.28 5.61
CA ALA A 157 -16.25 -19.37 6.48
C ALA A 157 -17.23 -18.49 5.70
N ALA A 158 -16.80 -17.96 4.56
CA ALA A 158 -17.63 -17.15 3.65
C ALA A 158 -17.00 -17.12 2.25
N ASP A 159 -17.82 -16.96 1.22
CA ASP A 159 -17.35 -16.90 -0.18
C ASP A 159 -16.70 -15.53 -0.55
N ASP A 160 -16.85 -14.52 0.31
CA ASP A 160 -16.34 -13.16 0.09
C ASP A 160 -15.05 -12.86 0.88
N ILE A 161 -14.24 -11.93 0.37
CA ILE A 161 -13.09 -11.40 1.10
C ILE A 161 -13.58 -10.48 2.23
N LYS A 162 -13.23 -10.81 3.46
CA LYS A 162 -13.40 -9.91 4.60
C LYS A 162 -12.29 -8.87 4.61
N VAL A 163 -12.66 -7.60 4.50
CA VAL A 163 -11.75 -6.47 4.61
C VAL A 163 -11.78 -5.92 6.04
N ILE A 164 -10.59 -5.79 6.65
CA ILE A 164 -10.41 -5.13 7.94
C ILE A 164 -9.71 -3.81 7.65
N ALA A 165 -10.46 -2.71 7.81
CA ALA A 165 -9.96 -1.36 7.62
C ALA A 165 -8.78 -1.07 8.56
N ALA A 166 -8.00 -0.05 8.20
CA ALA A 166 -6.80 0.30 8.94
C ALA A 166 -7.11 0.59 10.41
N ALA A 167 -6.42 -0.10 11.30
CA ALA A 167 -6.61 -0.01 12.74
C ALA A 167 -5.27 -0.07 13.46
N ASP A 168 -5.27 0.27 14.75
CA ASP A 168 -4.06 0.18 15.56
C ASP A 168 -3.63 -1.29 15.70
N CYS A 169 -2.35 -1.55 15.50
CA CYS A 169 -1.80 -2.89 15.66
C CYS A 169 -1.81 -3.32 17.14
N THR A 170 -1.70 -4.62 17.37
CA THR A 170 -1.62 -5.11 18.75
C THR A 170 -0.21 -4.86 19.25
N ALA A 171 -0.09 -4.21 20.40
CA ALA A 171 1.19 -4.03 21.07
C ALA A 171 1.85 -5.41 21.30
N ARG A 172 3.17 -5.45 21.15
CA ARG A 172 3.97 -6.66 21.29
C ARG A 172 4.09 -7.11 22.74
#